data_AF-A0A6A6W8H3-F1
#
_entry.id   AF-A0A6A6W8H3-F1
#
_cell.length_a   1.000
_cell.length_b   1.000
_cell.length_c   1.000
_cell.angle_alpha   90.00
_cell.angle_beta   90.00
_cell.angle_gamma   90.00
#
_symmetry.space_group_name_H-M   'P 1'
#
loop_
_entity.id
_entity.type
_entity.pdbx_description
1 polymer ?
#
loop_
_entity_poly.entity_id
_entity_poly.type
_entity_poly.pdbx_seq_one_letter_code
_entity_poly.pdbx_strand_id
1 'polypeptide(L)'
;MSHLRRRRISGTSPALLPTGLASFVQVDVEGHLFDDNGLWREAPVFKGTTKFDPLPDMKNILVTGGAGFIASWVVRHLTLTYPDDYNIVCYDKLDYCASMSNIRSLGTSNNFRFVHGDITNPSTVRACLVEHKIDTILHFAAQSHVDLSFGNSYEFTNTNVFGTHVLLESAREVGLKRFVHISTDEVYGEVSDDEEGLIENTILAPTNPYAASKAAAEMLVNGYWKSFKLPVMIIRSNNVYGPHQYPEKVIPKFTCLLNRQQKLLLHGDGKHARKYLYAGDACDAFDTILHKGTMGQVYNIPSNDEISNLNLCSQLLDYFGYPNSTSSEFYMCVQHTQDRPFNDRRYAVDGSKLKQLGWSQKTSWEEGFKTTVGWYIKYGETWWGDIEGVFTAFPTITEGDVSTVENVYERPERLGSIDIGRLNGVIPEEPRAEDASDTPVHEAIEDITPMPLPEAAHNTQGFAL
;
A
#
# COMPACT_ATOMS: atom_id res chain seq x y z
N MET A 1 -65.86 -13.96 30.84
CA MET A 1 -64.98 -15.11 31.20
C MET A 1 -63.59 -14.76 30.67
N SER A 2 -62.50 -14.57 31.41
CA SER A 2 -62.12 -14.74 32.82
C SER A 2 -60.97 -13.75 33.13
N HIS A 3 -60.74 -13.52 34.42
CA HIS A 3 -60.06 -12.38 35.06
C HIS A 3 -58.52 -12.22 34.89
N LEU A 4 -58.12 -10.93 34.95
CA LEU A 4 -56.96 -10.31 35.62
C LEU A 4 -55.78 -11.18 36.14
N ARG A 5 -54.55 -10.70 35.91
CA ARG A 5 -53.65 -10.21 36.98
C ARG A 5 -52.46 -9.39 36.47
N ARG A 6 -52.39 -8.13 36.93
CA ARG A 6 -51.17 -7.30 36.98
C ARG A 6 -50.22 -7.86 38.05
N ARG A 7 -48.91 -7.86 37.79
CA ARG A 7 -47.86 -7.84 38.82
C ARG A 7 -46.82 -6.78 38.45
N ARG A 8 -46.62 -5.81 39.36
CA ARG A 8 -45.44 -4.94 39.47
C ARG A 8 -44.39 -5.66 40.31
N ILE A 9 -43.13 -5.61 39.89
CA ILE A 9 -41.90 -5.80 40.69
C ILE A 9 -40.90 -4.79 40.08
N SER A 10 -40.81 -3.57 40.61
CA SER A 10 -39.79 -3.07 41.57
C SER A 10 -38.33 -3.23 41.13
N GLY A 11 -37.74 -2.10 40.68
CA GLY A 11 -36.40 -1.62 41.02
C GLY A 11 -35.19 -2.50 40.69
N THR A 12 -34.48 -2.14 39.62
CA THR A 12 -33.02 -2.25 39.52
C THR A 12 -32.47 -1.08 38.68
N SER A 13 -31.44 -0.44 39.23
CA SER A 13 -30.63 0.67 38.68
C SER A 13 -30.21 0.44 37.21
N PRO A 14 -30.02 1.49 36.39
CA PRO A 14 -29.37 1.31 35.09
C PRO A 14 -27.94 0.87 35.34
N ALA A 15 -27.59 -0.33 34.84
CA ALA A 15 -26.24 -0.82 34.83
C ALA A 15 -25.39 0.12 33.96
N LEU A 16 -24.42 0.77 34.59
CA LEU A 16 -23.29 1.41 33.92
C LEU A 16 -22.65 0.37 32.99
N LEU A 17 -22.68 0.65 31.69
CA LEU A 17 -21.85 -0.07 30.72
C LEU A 17 -20.38 0.11 31.14
N PRO A 18 -19.57 -0.96 31.21
CA PRO A 18 -18.17 -0.79 31.51
C PRO A 18 -17.53 -0.05 30.35
N THR A 19 -17.02 1.15 30.62
CA THR A 19 -16.00 1.82 29.81
C THR A 19 -14.71 1.00 29.91
N GLY A 20 -14.71 -0.16 29.26
CA GLY A 20 -13.48 -0.89 28.97
C GLY A 20 -12.79 -0.14 27.85
N LEU A 21 -11.86 0.74 28.20
CA LEU A 21 -10.75 1.08 27.31
C LEU A 21 -10.16 -0.28 26.88
N ALA A 22 -10.38 -0.66 25.62
CA ALA A 22 -9.60 -1.72 25.02
C ALA A 22 -8.15 -1.27 25.15
N SER A 23 -7.39 -1.92 26.04
CA SER A 23 -5.96 -1.69 26.13
C SER A 23 -5.38 -2.16 24.82
N PHE A 24 -5.14 -1.23 23.89
CA PHE A 24 -4.24 -1.50 22.79
C PHE A 24 -2.92 -1.89 23.42
N VAL A 25 -2.47 -3.10 23.12
CA VAL A 25 -1.09 -3.46 23.38
C VAL A 25 -0.28 -2.50 22.54
N GLN A 26 0.30 -1.49 23.19
CA GLN A 26 1.43 -0.77 22.65
C GLN A 26 2.50 -1.85 22.48
N VAL A 27 2.58 -2.41 21.27
CA VAL A 27 3.68 -3.32 20.95
C VAL A 27 4.87 -2.40 20.87
N ASP A 28 5.59 -2.27 21.99
CA ASP A 28 6.96 -1.80 21.95
C ASP A 28 7.68 -2.62 20.89
N VAL A 29 8.53 -1.95 20.12
CA VAL A 29 9.28 -2.49 18.97
C VAL A 29 10.12 -3.74 19.32
N GLU A 30 10.10 -4.19 20.57
CA GLU A 30 10.84 -5.32 21.14
C GLU A 30 9.97 -6.48 21.65
N GLY A 31 8.64 -6.45 21.51
CA GLY A 31 7.74 -7.51 21.98
C GLY A 31 7.44 -8.61 20.95
N HIS A 32 8.47 -9.25 20.37
CA HIS A 32 8.44 -10.43 19.49
C HIS A 32 7.23 -10.60 18.55
N LEU A 33 7.16 -9.82 17.46
CA LEU A 33 6.31 -10.17 16.30
C LEU A 33 7.11 -10.72 15.11
N PHE A 34 8.42 -10.47 15.01
CA PHE A 34 9.25 -10.91 13.88
C PHE A 34 10.72 -11.13 14.29
N ASP A 35 11.42 -12.02 13.57
CA ASP A 35 12.86 -12.24 13.70
C ASP A 35 13.64 -10.98 13.25
N ASP A 36 14.37 -10.34 14.17
CA ASP A 36 15.20 -9.17 13.85
C ASP A 36 16.56 -9.63 13.34
N ASN A 37 16.62 -9.96 12.06
CA ASN A 37 17.88 -10.28 11.38
C ASN A 37 18.78 -9.04 11.15
N GLY A 38 18.36 -7.84 11.59
CA GLY A 38 19.11 -6.58 11.45
C GLY A 38 19.22 -6.02 10.03
N LEU A 39 18.66 -6.71 9.03
CA LEU A 39 18.79 -6.39 7.61
C LEU A 39 18.26 -4.99 7.26
N TRP A 40 17.20 -4.56 7.95
CA TRP A 40 16.61 -3.23 7.79
C TRP A 40 17.56 -2.09 8.18
N ARG A 41 18.59 -2.35 9.01
CA ARG A 41 19.62 -1.34 9.37
C ARG A 41 20.62 -1.10 8.23
N GLU A 42 20.83 -2.10 7.38
CA GLU A 42 21.75 -2.01 6.24
C GLU A 42 21.09 -1.50 4.96
N ALA A 43 19.77 -1.66 4.86
CA ALA A 43 19.02 -1.26 3.68
C ALA A 43 18.88 0.27 3.57
N PRO A 44 18.99 0.84 2.35
CA PRO A 44 18.75 2.27 2.14
C PRO A 44 17.32 2.67 2.53
N VAL A 45 17.17 3.87 3.08
CA VAL A 45 15.87 4.42 3.46
C VAL A 45 15.25 5.15 2.27
N PHE A 46 14.37 4.45 1.56
CA PHE A 46 13.71 5.00 0.39
C PHE A 46 12.47 5.86 0.72
N LYS A 47 12.40 7.08 0.17
CA LYS A 47 11.26 7.99 0.31
C LYS A 47 11.07 8.86 -0.94
N GLY A 48 9.93 9.58 -1.02
CA GLY A 48 9.75 10.66 -1.99
C GLY A 48 10.66 11.87 -1.75
N THR A 49 10.70 12.75 -2.73
CA THR A 49 11.52 13.97 -2.80
C THR A 49 10.73 15.27 -2.66
N THR A 50 9.40 15.24 -2.77
CA THR A 50 8.57 16.46 -2.59
C THR A 50 8.60 16.98 -1.16
N LYS A 51 8.36 18.27 -1.01
CA LYS A 51 8.09 18.92 0.28
C LYS A 51 7.22 20.13 0.03
N PHE A 52 6.13 20.25 0.78
CA PHE A 52 5.19 21.37 0.71
C PHE A 52 5.10 22.08 2.05
N ASP A 53 4.46 23.26 2.07
CA ASP A 53 4.13 23.90 3.34
C ASP A 53 3.06 23.06 4.07
N PRO A 54 3.24 22.79 5.38
CA PRO A 54 2.28 22.01 6.13
C PRO A 54 0.88 22.63 6.13
N LEU A 55 -0.15 21.79 6.01
CA LEU A 55 -1.54 22.26 6.03
C LEU A 55 -2.00 22.50 7.49
N PRO A 56 -2.53 23.69 7.85
CA PRO A 56 -2.89 24.02 9.24
C PRO A 56 -3.94 23.12 9.88
N ASP A 57 -4.75 22.44 9.07
CA ASP A 57 -5.84 21.55 9.49
C ASP A 57 -5.50 20.06 9.31
N MET A 58 -4.23 19.73 9.06
CA MET A 58 -3.72 18.37 8.97
C MET A 58 -2.60 18.18 9.99
N LYS A 59 -2.76 17.23 10.91
CA LYS A 59 -1.76 16.97 11.96
C LYS A 59 -1.57 15.49 12.27
N ASN A 60 -2.65 14.73 12.41
CA ASN A 60 -2.59 13.30 12.75
C ASN A 60 -3.11 12.48 11.56
N ILE A 61 -2.18 11.85 10.85
CA ILE A 61 -2.41 11.14 9.60
C ILE A 61 -2.37 9.64 9.86
N LEU A 62 -3.50 8.98 9.63
CA LEU A 62 -3.58 7.52 9.61
C LEU A 62 -3.24 7.01 8.20
N VAL A 63 -2.25 6.14 8.09
CA VAL A 63 -1.94 5.42 6.85
C VAL A 63 -2.28 3.95 7.03
N THR A 64 -3.38 3.50 6.42
CA THR A 64 -3.77 2.08 6.50
C THR A 64 -2.97 1.25 5.51
N GLY A 65 -2.57 0.03 5.86
CA GLY A 65 -1.74 -0.82 4.98
C GLY A 65 -0.29 -0.36 4.93
N GLY A 66 0.15 0.45 5.92
CA GLY A 66 1.42 1.15 5.94
C GLY A 66 2.67 0.26 6.03
N ALA A 67 2.53 -1.02 6.40
CA ALA A 67 3.62 -1.99 6.38
C ALA A 67 3.74 -2.70 5.02
N GLY A 68 2.82 -2.45 4.08
CA GLY A 68 2.89 -2.92 2.71
C GLY A 68 3.82 -2.09 1.82
N PHE A 69 3.94 -2.48 0.54
CA PHE A 69 4.86 -1.90 -0.42
C PHE A 69 4.68 -0.38 -0.59
N ILE A 70 3.62 0.08 -1.27
CA ILE A 70 3.45 1.48 -1.67
C ILE A 70 3.30 2.39 -0.44
N ALA A 71 2.46 1.96 0.50
CA ALA A 71 2.14 2.77 1.67
C ALA A 71 3.37 3.00 2.57
N SER A 72 4.29 2.04 2.69
CA SER A 72 5.51 2.24 3.49
C SER A 72 6.42 3.33 2.93
N TRP A 73 6.45 3.54 1.61
CA TRP A 73 7.13 4.69 1.01
C TRP A 73 6.53 6.02 1.48
N VAL A 74 5.20 6.11 1.51
CA VAL A 74 4.47 7.29 1.97
C VAL A 74 4.65 7.49 3.48
N VAL A 75 4.60 6.43 4.27
CA VAL A 75 4.84 6.47 5.73
C VAL A 75 6.25 7.01 6.02
N ARG A 76 7.30 6.46 5.39
CA ARG A 76 8.68 6.95 5.55
C ARG A 76 8.82 8.39 5.08
N HIS A 77 8.24 8.72 3.92
CA HIS A 77 8.29 10.06 3.37
C HIS A 77 7.66 11.10 4.30
N LEU A 78 6.42 10.88 4.74
CA LEU A 78 5.72 11.84 5.59
C LEU A 78 6.39 11.98 6.95
N THR A 79 6.82 10.86 7.56
CA THR A 79 7.49 10.87 8.87
C THR A 79 8.79 11.67 8.84
N LEU A 80 9.64 11.43 7.83
CA LEU A 80 10.98 11.99 7.75
C LEU A 80 11.01 13.41 7.15
N THR A 81 10.02 13.77 6.32
CA THR A 81 10.00 15.08 5.64
C THR A 81 9.32 16.17 6.48
N TYR A 82 8.38 15.76 7.35
CA TYR A 82 7.55 16.62 8.18
C TYR A 82 7.60 16.23 9.67
N PRO A 83 8.80 16.13 10.28
CA PRO A 83 8.97 15.58 11.63
C PRO A 83 8.26 16.39 12.73
N ASP A 84 8.13 17.71 12.56
CA ASP A 84 7.55 18.62 13.55
C ASP A 84 6.08 18.97 13.26
N ASP A 85 5.59 18.60 12.08
CA ASP A 85 4.29 19.05 11.58
C ASP A 85 3.23 17.93 11.64
N TYR A 86 3.61 16.70 11.28
CA TYR A 86 2.68 15.58 11.13
C TYR A 86 3.05 14.40 12.03
N ASN A 87 2.05 13.89 12.75
CA ASN A 87 2.08 12.61 13.43
C ASN A 87 1.53 11.53 12.50
N ILE A 88 2.32 10.50 12.23
CA ILE A 88 2.00 9.42 11.31
C ILE A 88 1.65 8.17 12.12
N VAL A 89 0.42 7.69 11.95
CA VAL A 89 -0.06 6.43 12.52
C VAL A 89 -0.17 5.41 11.40
N CYS A 90 0.74 4.44 11.37
CA CYS A 90 0.70 3.31 10.47
C CYS A 90 -0.24 2.23 11.04
N TYR A 91 -1.35 1.95 10.36
CA TYR A 91 -2.34 0.95 10.78
C TYR A 91 -2.33 -0.22 9.79
N ASP A 92 -1.93 -1.40 10.23
CA ASP A 92 -1.79 -2.56 9.36
C ASP A 92 -2.19 -3.85 10.07
N LYS A 93 -2.75 -4.82 9.34
CA LYS A 93 -3.07 -6.15 9.88
C LYS A 93 -1.89 -7.11 9.81
N LEU A 94 -0.82 -6.72 9.13
CA LEU A 94 0.37 -7.52 8.86
C LEU A 94 0.03 -8.81 8.10
N ASP A 95 -0.64 -8.64 6.96
CA ASP A 95 -0.94 -9.75 6.04
C ASP A 95 0.35 -10.31 5.42
N TYR A 96 0.26 -11.42 4.69
CA TYR A 96 1.40 -12.14 4.11
C TYR A 96 2.37 -11.27 3.28
N CYS A 97 1.86 -10.21 2.63
CA CYS A 97 2.64 -9.30 1.78
C CYS A 97 3.22 -8.08 2.52
N ALA A 98 2.90 -7.92 3.81
CA ALA A 98 3.40 -6.85 4.65
C ALA A 98 4.72 -7.26 5.35
N SER A 99 5.55 -6.29 5.68
CA SER A 99 6.76 -6.53 6.48
C SER A 99 7.04 -5.34 7.38
N MET A 100 7.25 -5.59 8.67
CA MET A 100 7.67 -4.55 9.62
C MET A 100 9.02 -3.96 9.23
N SER A 101 9.90 -4.71 8.55
CA SER A 101 11.18 -4.22 8.02
C SER A 101 11.01 -2.99 7.13
N ASN A 102 9.85 -2.84 6.46
CA ASN A 102 9.55 -1.68 5.62
C ASN A 102 9.44 -0.36 6.41
N ILE A 103 9.12 -0.41 7.70
CA ILE A 103 8.84 0.79 8.53
C ILE A 103 9.69 0.83 9.80
N ARG A 104 10.50 -0.20 10.07
CA ARG A 104 11.26 -0.35 11.32
C ARG A 104 12.28 0.76 11.54
N SER A 105 12.83 1.33 10.47
CA SER A 105 13.74 2.48 10.52
C SER A 105 13.11 3.73 11.15
N LEU A 106 11.78 3.78 11.28
CA LEU A 106 11.04 4.90 11.87
C LEU A 106 10.76 4.70 13.36
N GLY A 107 11.14 3.57 13.95
CA GLY A 107 10.80 3.24 15.34
C GLY A 107 11.34 4.24 16.38
N THR A 108 12.34 5.05 16.02
CA THR A 108 12.91 6.11 16.87
C THR A 108 12.31 7.50 16.59
N SER A 109 11.45 7.64 15.58
CA SER A 109 10.83 8.92 15.23
C SER A 109 9.68 9.24 16.19
N ASN A 110 9.79 10.36 16.91
CA ASN A 110 8.78 10.78 17.91
C ASN A 110 7.38 11.02 17.31
N ASN A 111 7.31 11.32 16.02
CA ASN A 111 6.07 11.57 15.29
C ASN A 111 5.54 10.32 14.57
N PHE A 112 6.09 9.12 14.83
CA PHE A 112 5.64 7.87 14.22
C PHE A 112 5.05 6.91 15.25
N ARG A 113 3.97 6.21 14.86
CA ARG A 113 3.35 5.16 15.65
C ARG A 113 2.89 4.02 14.75
N PHE A 114 3.14 2.79 15.17
CA PHE A 114 2.53 1.60 14.55
C PHE A 114 1.35 1.12 15.39
N VAL A 115 0.26 0.73 14.73
CA VAL A 115 -0.93 0.12 15.32
C VAL A 115 -1.27 -1.13 14.52
N HIS A 116 -1.23 -2.29 15.19
CA HIS A 116 -1.69 -3.54 14.60
C HIS A 116 -3.21 -3.60 14.63
N GLY A 117 -3.85 -3.78 13.49
CA GLY A 117 -5.30 -3.90 13.42
C GLY A 117 -5.83 -4.15 12.02
N ASP A 118 -7.06 -4.66 11.97
CA ASP A 118 -7.77 -4.93 10.73
C ASP A 118 -8.78 -3.81 10.45
N ILE A 119 -8.85 -3.34 9.21
CA ILE A 119 -9.80 -2.32 8.77
C ILE A 119 -11.25 -2.85 8.72
N THR A 120 -11.43 -4.17 8.73
CA THR A 120 -12.74 -4.82 8.77
C THR A 120 -13.34 -4.86 10.18
N ASN A 121 -12.59 -4.48 11.22
CA ASN A 121 -13.08 -4.42 12.59
C ASN A 121 -13.49 -2.99 12.97
N PRO A 122 -14.81 -2.68 13.04
CA PRO A 122 -15.27 -1.32 13.28
C PRO A 122 -14.87 -0.76 14.63
N SER A 123 -14.81 -1.60 15.66
CA SER A 123 -14.50 -1.16 17.01
C SER A 123 -13.04 -0.74 17.14
N THR A 124 -12.09 -1.51 16.56
CA THR A 124 -10.66 -1.17 16.62
C THR A 124 -10.32 0.03 15.75
N VAL A 125 -10.91 0.11 14.54
CA VAL A 125 -10.76 1.28 13.66
C VAL A 125 -11.22 2.54 14.37
N ARG A 126 -12.45 2.56 14.89
CA ARG A 126 -13.00 3.74 15.57
C ARG A 126 -12.17 4.12 16.80
N ALA A 127 -11.75 3.15 17.59
CA ALA A 127 -10.93 3.40 18.77
C ALA A 127 -9.57 4.00 18.40
N CYS A 128 -8.90 3.49 17.34
CA CYS A 128 -7.67 4.06 16.79
C CYS A 128 -7.86 5.52 16.33
N LEU A 129 -8.95 5.82 15.61
CA LEU A 129 -9.22 7.19 15.15
C LEU A 129 -9.38 8.18 16.31
N VAL A 130 -10.08 7.77 17.37
CA VAL A 130 -10.32 8.61 18.55
C VAL A 130 -9.07 8.78 19.40
N GLU A 131 -8.36 7.69 19.70
CA GLU A 131 -7.17 7.69 20.54
C GLU A 131 -6.08 8.60 19.97
N HIS A 132 -5.79 8.45 18.68
CA HIS A 132 -4.75 9.21 18.00
C HIS A 132 -5.24 10.55 17.42
N LYS A 133 -6.50 10.92 17.68
CA LYS A 133 -7.13 12.17 17.20
C LYS A 133 -6.93 12.37 15.69
N ILE A 134 -7.14 11.30 14.93
CA ILE A 134 -6.89 11.26 13.50
C ILE A 134 -7.77 12.31 12.79
N ASP A 135 -7.14 13.19 12.02
CA ASP A 135 -7.81 14.19 11.19
C ASP A 135 -7.72 13.87 9.70
N THR A 136 -6.77 13.02 9.30
CA THR A 136 -6.53 12.67 7.90
C THR A 136 -6.31 11.17 7.77
N ILE A 137 -6.93 10.54 6.76
CA ILE A 137 -6.71 9.13 6.43
C ILE A 137 -6.17 9.03 5.00
N LEU A 138 -5.06 8.32 4.84
CA LEU A 138 -4.57 7.79 3.57
C LEU A 138 -4.84 6.28 3.52
N HIS A 139 -5.83 5.87 2.74
CA HIS A 139 -6.32 4.49 2.74
C HIS A 139 -5.69 3.65 1.62
N PHE A 140 -4.60 2.93 1.93
CA PHE A 140 -3.92 1.99 1.02
C PHE A 140 -4.28 0.51 1.27
N ALA A 141 -4.76 0.14 2.46
CA ALA A 141 -5.01 -1.25 2.83
C ALA A 141 -6.00 -1.92 1.86
N ALA A 142 -5.57 -3.02 1.25
CA ALA A 142 -6.35 -3.80 0.31
C ALA A 142 -5.75 -5.19 0.10
N GLN A 143 -6.58 -6.15 -0.29
CA GLN A 143 -6.13 -7.32 -1.04
C GLN A 143 -5.88 -6.88 -2.49
N SER A 144 -4.68 -7.14 -3.01
CA SER A 144 -4.21 -6.56 -4.29
C SER A 144 -3.71 -7.55 -5.34
N HIS A 145 -3.58 -8.84 -5.00
CA HIS A 145 -3.09 -9.81 -5.97
C HIS A 145 -4.20 -10.32 -6.87
N VAL A 146 -4.18 -9.88 -8.12
CA VAL A 146 -5.26 -10.21 -9.07
C VAL A 146 -5.45 -11.73 -9.24
N ASP A 147 -4.39 -12.55 -9.29
CA ASP A 147 -4.51 -14.02 -9.46
C ASP A 147 -5.23 -14.67 -8.29
N LEU A 148 -4.90 -14.25 -7.08
CA LEU A 148 -5.55 -14.72 -5.86
C LEU A 148 -7.04 -14.33 -5.80
N SER A 149 -7.43 -13.24 -6.48
CA SER A 149 -8.82 -12.78 -6.51
C SER A 149 -9.76 -13.74 -7.24
N PHE A 150 -9.26 -14.55 -8.18
CA PHE A 150 -10.08 -15.55 -8.87
C PHE A 150 -10.40 -16.76 -7.97
N GLY A 151 -9.48 -17.12 -7.06
CA GLY A 151 -9.66 -18.21 -6.11
C GLY A 151 -10.38 -17.81 -4.81
N ASN A 152 -10.29 -16.54 -4.40
CA ASN A 152 -10.79 -16.05 -3.10
C ASN A 152 -11.46 -14.66 -3.19
N SER A 153 -12.39 -14.47 -4.13
CA SER A 153 -13.05 -13.17 -4.36
C SER A 153 -13.83 -12.61 -3.15
N TYR A 154 -14.29 -13.48 -2.25
CA TYR A 154 -14.99 -13.05 -1.03
C TYR A 154 -14.08 -12.26 -0.09
N GLU A 155 -12.83 -12.68 0.10
CA GLU A 155 -11.88 -11.97 0.96
C GLU A 155 -11.51 -10.60 0.39
N PHE A 156 -11.43 -10.48 -0.94
CA PHE A 156 -11.28 -9.18 -1.62
C PHE A 156 -12.47 -8.27 -1.35
N THR A 157 -13.69 -8.80 -1.37
CA THR A 157 -14.89 -8.02 -1.03
C THR A 157 -14.88 -7.59 0.44
N ASN A 158 -14.52 -8.51 1.35
CA ASN A 158 -14.46 -8.24 2.79
C ASN A 158 -13.43 -7.14 3.11
N THR A 159 -12.19 -7.29 2.65
CA THR A 159 -11.15 -6.30 2.91
C THR A 159 -11.39 -5.01 2.12
N ASN A 160 -11.57 -5.07 0.79
CA ASN A 160 -11.56 -3.88 -0.06
C ASN A 160 -12.86 -3.08 0.02
N VAL A 161 -14.02 -3.74 0.07
CA VAL A 161 -15.32 -3.06 0.08
C VAL A 161 -15.80 -2.82 1.51
N PHE A 162 -15.93 -3.89 2.30
CA PHE A 162 -16.43 -3.76 3.67
C PHE A 162 -15.44 -3.02 4.57
N GLY A 163 -14.14 -3.30 4.49
CA GLY A 163 -13.12 -2.51 5.20
C GLY A 163 -13.13 -1.02 4.84
N THR A 164 -13.26 -0.66 3.55
CA THR A 164 -13.44 0.75 3.15
C THR A 164 -14.70 1.35 3.77
N HIS A 165 -15.81 0.61 3.79
CA HIS A 165 -17.07 1.08 4.38
C HIS A 165 -16.92 1.37 5.88
N VAL A 166 -16.25 0.47 6.61
CA VAL A 166 -15.95 0.65 8.04
C VAL A 166 -15.14 1.93 8.29
N LEU A 167 -14.10 2.17 7.48
CA LEU A 167 -13.30 3.39 7.55
C LEU A 167 -14.13 4.65 7.25
N LEU A 168 -14.99 4.61 6.23
CA LEU A 168 -15.84 5.74 5.84
C LEU A 168 -16.87 6.10 6.94
N GLU A 169 -17.54 5.10 7.52
CA GLU A 169 -18.47 5.31 8.64
C GLU A 169 -17.73 5.89 9.85
N SER A 170 -16.59 5.31 10.21
CA SER A 170 -15.78 5.77 11.34
C SER A 170 -15.25 7.19 11.12
N ALA A 171 -14.77 7.50 9.92
CA ALA A 171 -14.31 8.83 9.52
C ALA A 171 -15.43 9.88 9.61
N ARG A 172 -16.65 9.53 9.21
CA ARG A 172 -17.83 10.40 9.33
C ARG A 172 -18.14 10.69 10.79
N GLU A 173 -18.13 9.67 11.65
CA GLU A 173 -18.42 9.82 13.08
C GLU A 173 -17.43 10.73 13.82
N VAL A 174 -16.14 10.63 13.51
CA VAL A 174 -15.09 11.43 14.17
C VAL A 174 -14.90 12.83 13.55
N GLY A 175 -15.52 13.11 12.40
CA GLY A 175 -15.44 14.42 11.74
C GLY A 175 -14.10 14.67 11.04
N LEU A 176 -13.64 13.70 10.26
CA LEU A 176 -12.37 13.73 9.52
C LEU A 176 -12.26 14.96 8.59
N LYS A 177 -11.05 15.51 8.45
CA LYS A 177 -10.73 16.64 7.57
C LYS A 177 -10.37 16.23 6.17
N ARG A 178 -9.78 15.04 5.98
CA ARG A 178 -9.38 14.52 4.66
C ARG A 178 -9.41 12.99 4.64
N PHE A 179 -10.05 12.41 3.63
CA PHE A 179 -10.02 10.98 3.35
C PHE A 179 -9.50 10.73 1.94
N VAL A 180 -8.28 10.24 1.80
CA VAL A 180 -7.70 9.92 0.49
C VAL A 180 -7.80 8.42 0.28
N HIS A 181 -8.58 8.01 -0.72
CA HIS A 181 -8.72 6.61 -1.12
C HIS A 181 -7.74 6.29 -2.25
N ILE A 182 -6.85 5.33 -2.02
CA ILE A 182 -5.91 4.88 -3.05
C ILE A 182 -6.53 3.69 -3.79
N SER A 183 -6.64 3.85 -5.09
CA SER A 183 -7.22 2.91 -6.05
C SER A 183 -6.22 2.66 -7.20
N THR A 184 -6.69 2.09 -8.29
CA THR A 184 -5.89 1.59 -9.41
C THR A 184 -6.52 2.01 -10.73
N ASP A 185 -5.72 2.12 -11.78
CA ASP A 185 -6.18 2.24 -13.16
C ASP A 185 -7.00 1.02 -13.65
N GLU A 186 -6.82 -0.17 -13.07
CA GLU A 186 -7.59 -1.37 -13.45
C GLU A 186 -9.11 -1.20 -13.27
N VAL A 187 -9.56 -0.23 -12.48
CA VAL A 187 -11.00 0.10 -12.34
C VAL A 187 -11.62 0.60 -13.65
N TYR A 188 -10.81 1.11 -14.57
CA TYR A 188 -11.26 1.53 -15.89
C TYR A 188 -11.44 0.34 -16.86
N GLY A 189 -10.76 -0.78 -16.62
CA GLY A 189 -10.68 -1.89 -17.56
C GLY A 189 -9.64 -1.69 -18.67
N GLU A 190 -9.70 -2.55 -19.68
CA GLU A 190 -8.77 -2.57 -20.81
C GLU A 190 -8.91 -1.32 -21.71
N VAL A 191 -7.77 -0.82 -22.18
CA VAL A 191 -7.70 0.28 -23.16
C VAL A 191 -7.09 -0.25 -24.46
N SER A 192 -7.71 0.04 -25.60
CA SER A 192 -7.19 -0.41 -26.90
C SER A 192 -5.85 0.27 -27.24
N ASP A 193 -5.00 -0.37 -28.04
CA ASP A 193 -3.67 0.16 -28.39
C ASP A 193 -3.72 1.52 -29.12
N ASP A 194 -4.83 1.79 -29.82
CA ASP A 194 -5.11 3.00 -30.59
C ASP A 194 -5.84 4.11 -29.79
N GLU A 195 -6.24 3.82 -28.55
CA GLU A 195 -6.96 4.77 -27.70
C GLU A 195 -6.03 5.60 -26.80
N GLU A 196 -6.41 6.87 -26.62
CA GLU A 196 -5.75 7.80 -25.70
C GLU A 196 -5.95 7.38 -24.23
N GLY A 197 -5.14 7.93 -23.34
CA GLY A 197 -5.23 7.66 -21.90
C GLY A 197 -6.58 8.11 -21.33
N LEU A 198 -7.17 7.26 -20.48
CA LEU A 198 -8.47 7.53 -19.87
C LEU A 198 -8.38 8.65 -18.81
N ILE A 199 -9.32 9.59 -18.88
CA ILE A 199 -9.47 10.70 -17.93
C ILE A 199 -10.32 10.29 -16.71
N GLU A 200 -10.33 11.09 -15.65
CA GLU A 200 -10.90 10.67 -14.36
C GLU A 200 -12.43 10.50 -14.34
N ASN A 201 -13.15 11.08 -15.29
CA ASN A 201 -14.60 10.96 -15.42
C ASN A 201 -15.05 9.77 -16.29
N THR A 202 -14.11 8.99 -16.83
CA THR A 202 -14.40 7.77 -17.58
C THR A 202 -15.19 6.78 -16.73
N ILE A 203 -16.14 6.10 -17.37
CA ILE A 203 -16.96 5.05 -16.73
C ILE A 203 -16.04 3.90 -16.28
N LEU A 204 -16.25 3.43 -15.06
CA LEU A 204 -15.52 2.27 -14.54
C LEU A 204 -16.04 0.99 -15.19
N ALA A 205 -15.14 0.18 -15.74
CA ALA A 205 -15.45 -1.08 -16.40
C ALA A 205 -14.45 -2.19 -15.98
N PRO A 206 -14.34 -2.52 -14.68
CA PRO A 206 -13.38 -3.50 -14.20
C PRO A 206 -13.64 -4.90 -14.77
N THR A 207 -12.56 -5.59 -15.14
CA THR A 207 -12.57 -6.89 -15.85
C THR A 207 -12.28 -8.09 -14.96
N ASN A 208 -11.85 -7.86 -13.72
CA ASN A 208 -11.45 -8.91 -12.79
C ASN A 208 -11.99 -8.65 -11.35
N PRO A 209 -12.06 -9.67 -10.46
CA PRO A 209 -12.65 -9.52 -9.13
C PRO A 209 -11.93 -8.49 -8.23
N TYR A 210 -10.61 -8.37 -8.33
CA TYR A 210 -9.84 -7.34 -7.63
C TYR A 210 -10.27 -5.94 -8.08
N ALA A 211 -10.20 -5.64 -9.36
CA ALA A 211 -10.58 -4.35 -9.93
C ALA A 211 -12.04 -4.01 -9.63
N ALA A 212 -12.94 -5.00 -9.68
CA ALA A 212 -14.35 -4.84 -9.32
C ALA A 212 -14.54 -4.44 -7.85
N SER A 213 -13.79 -5.07 -6.93
CA SER A 213 -13.82 -4.70 -5.51
C SER A 213 -13.29 -3.29 -5.26
N LYS A 214 -12.25 -2.85 -5.99
CA LYS A 214 -11.72 -1.48 -5.92
C LYS A 214 -12.71 -0.45 -6.47
N ALA A 215 -13.33 -0.73 -7.62
CA ALA A 215 -14.37 0.11 -8.19
C ALA A 215 -15.59 0.23 -7.26
N ALA A 216 -16.01 -0.87 -6.60
CA ALA A 216 -17.09 -0.84 -5.62
C ALA A 216 -16.75 0.03 -4.39
N ALA A 217 -15.51 -0.02 -3.90
CA ALA A 217 -15.03 0.85 -2.83
C ALA A 217 -15.07 2.33 -3.25
N GLU A 218 -14.66 2.67 -4.48
CA GLU A 218 -14.76 4.04 -4.99
C GLU A 218 -16.21 4.56 -5.05
N MET A 219 -17.17 3.70 -5.40
CA MET A 219 -18.59 4.07 -5.40
C MET A 219 -19.08 4.41 -3.99
N LEU A 220 -18.62 3.68 -2.97
CA LEU A 220 -18.89 4.03 -1.58
C LEU A 220 -18.26 5.39 -1.23
N VAL A 221 -16.96 5.58 -1.51
CA VAL A 221 -16.26 6.85 -1.23
C VAL A 221 -16.98 8.05 -1.84
N ASN A 222 -17.38 7.94 -3.11
CA ASN A 222 -18.14 9.00 -3.79
C ASN A 222 -19.54 9.19 -3.18
N GLY A 223 -20.22 8.11 -2.79
CA GLY A 223 -21.48 8.18 -2.06
C GLY A 223 -21.36 8.98 -0.77
N TYR A 224 -20.28 8.79 -0.01
CA TYR A 224 -20.04 9.50 1.25
C TYR A 224 -19.75 10.98 1.06
N TRP A 225 -19.01 11.33 0.00
CA TRP A 225 -18.87 12.72 -0.41
C TRP A 225 -20.21 13.37 -0.72
N LYS A 226 -21.05 12.70 -1.52
CA LYS A 226 -22.33 13.27 -1.96
C LYS A 226 -23.33 13.41 -0.82
N SER A 227 -23.49 12.35 -0.03
CA SER A 227 -24.54 12.22 1.00
C SER A 227 -24.14 12.87 2.33
N PHE A 228 -22.88 12.75 2.74
CA PHE A 228 -22.43 13.19 4.07
C PHE A 228 -21.42 14.33 4.04
N LYS A 229 -20.99 14.78 2.86
CA LYS A 229 -19.95 15.82 2.67
C LYS A 229 -18.62 15.45 3.33
N LEU A 230 -18.34 14.17 3.49
CA LEU A 230 -17.05 13.69 3.98
C LEU A 230 -15.96 14.14 2.98
N PRO A 231 -14.93 14.91 3.38
CA PRO A 231 -13.95 15.48 2.47
C PRO A 231 -13.03 14.40 1.91
N VAL A 232 -13.39 13.85 0.76
CA VAL A 232 -12.67 12.71 0.15
C VAL A 232 -11.88 13.12 -1.09
N MET A 233 -10.82 12.38 -1.41
CA MET A 233 -10.18 12.35 -2.72
C MET A 233 -9.95 10.91 -3.13
N ILE A 234 -9.97 10.62 -4.43
CA ILE A 234 -9.64 9.29 -4.96
C ILE A 234 -8.41 9.42 -5.84
N ILE A 235 -7.47 8.50 -5.70
CA ILE A 235 -6.24 8.48 -6.50
C ILE A 235 -6.17 7.14 -7.22
N ARG A 236 -5.98 7.15 -8.54
CA ARG A 236 -5.83 5.93 -9.36
C ARG A 236 -4.43 5.96 -9.97
N SER A 237 -3.57 5.01 -9.63
CA SER A 237 -2.20 4.94 -10.19
C SER A 237 -2.04 3.79 -11.17
N ASN A 238 -1.11 3.95 -12.12
CA ASN A 238 -0.57 2.81 -12.87
C ASN A 238 0.24 1.85 -11.96
N ASN A 239 0.80 0.79 -12.54
CA ASN A 239 1.57 -0.23 -11.84
C ASN A 239 2.81 0.35 -11.15
N VAL A 240 2.77 0.43 -9.81
CA VAL A 240 3.93 0.89 -9.04
C VAL A 240 4.96 -0.23 -8.92
N TYR A 241 6.25 0.10 -9.04
CA TYR A 241 7.36 -0.82 -8.82
C TYR A 241 8.50 -0.17 -8.03
N GLY A 242 9.29 -1.00 -7.34
CA GLY A 242 10.38 -0.50 -6.49
C GLY A 242 10.83 -1.49 -5.41
N PRO A 243 11.85 -1.10 -4.63
CA PRO A 243 12.18 -1.70 -3.33
C PRO A 243 10.94 -1.88 -2.44
N HIS A 244 10.91 -2.96 -1.66
CA HIS A 244 9.83 -3.35 -0.74
C HIS A 244 8.53 -3.90 -1.37
N GLN A 245 8.53 -4.20 -2.66
CA GLN A 245 7.44 -4.91 -3.34
C GLN A 245 7.53 -6.43 -3.07
N TYR A 246 6.45 -7.02 -2.55
CA TYR A 246 6.44 -8.45 -2.23
C TYR A 246 6.79 -9.32 -3.46
N PRO A 247 7.63 -10.37 -3.32
CA PRO A 247 8.25 -11.11 -4.44
C PRO A 247 7.32 -12.04 -5.22
N GLU A 248 6.02 -11.81 -5.17
CA GLU A 248 5.03 -12.39 -6.08
C GLU A 248 4.89 -11.60 -7.38
N LYS A 249 5.19 -10.29 -7.35
CA LYS A 249 5.04 -9.38 -8.49
C LYS A 249 6.16 -9.61 -9.50
N VAL A 250 5.91 -9.33 -10.78
CA VAL A 250 6.78 -9.77 -11.89
C VAL A 250 8.25 -9.35 -11.75
N ILE A 251 8.53 -8.08 -11.45
CA ILE A 251 9.91 -7.58 -11.28
C ILE A 251 10.62 -8.28 -10.11
N PRO A 252 10.12 -8.20 -8.86
CA PRO A 252 10.82 -8.80 -7.73
C PRO A 252 10.90 -10.33 -7.83
N LYS A 253 9.84 -10.99 -8.32
CA LYS A 253 9.81 -12.43 -8.55
C LYS A 253 10.90 -12.87 -9.53
N PHE A 254 10.98 -12.22 -10.68
CA PHE A 254 11.95 -12.58 -11.71
C PHE A 254 13.38 -12.28 -11.26
N THR A 255 13.61 -11.18 -10.57
CA THR A 255 14.91 -10.91 -9.95
C THR A 255 15.31 -12.00 -8.96
N CYS A 256 14.38 -12.43 -8.10
CA CYS A 256 14.59 -13.51 -7.13
C CYS A 256 14.85 -14.88 -7.81
N LEU A 257 14.14 -15.19 -8.90
CA LEU A 257 14.37 -16.41 -9.69
C LEU A 257 15.77 -16.42 -10.31
N LEU A 258 16.19 -15.31 -10.96
CA LEU A 258 17.53 -15.23 -11.55
C LEU A 258 18.63 -15.28 -10.49
N ASN A 259 18.42 -14.67 -9.33
CA ASN A 259 19.34 -14.75 -8.19
C ASN A 259 19.51 -16.20 -7.69
N ARG A 260 18.44 -17.01 -7.78
CA ARG A 260 18.44 -18.46 -7.52
C ARG A 260 18.92 -19.31 -8.70
N GLN A 261 19.36 -18.70 -9.80
CA GLN A 261 19.72 -19.39 -11.04
C GLN A 261 18.58 -20.27 -11.56
N GLN A 262 17.36 -19.73 -11.57
CA GLN A 262 16.14 -20.38 -12.04
C GLN A 262 15.55 -19.65 -13.25
N LYS A 263 14.84 -20.39 -14.11
CA LYS A 263 14.15 -19.83 -15.28
C LYS A 263 13.04 -18.86 -14.86
N LEU A 264 12.84 -17.83 -15.67
CA LEU A 264 11.69 -16.93 -15.56
C LEU A 264 10.42 -17.64 -16.00
N LEU A 265 9.33 -17.47 -15.24
CA LEU A 265 8.02 -18.03 -15.56
C LEU A 265 7.14 -16.97 -16.21
N LEU A 266 7.10 -16.95 -17.54
CA LEU A 266 6.39 -15.95 -18.34
C LEU A 266 4.97 -16.43 -18.66
N HIS A 267 3.96 -15.65 -18.28
CA HIS A 267 2.55 -15.94 -18.61
C HIS A 267 2.24 -15.64 -20.08
N GLY A 268 1.47 -16.53 -20.71
CA GLY A 268 0.96 -16.32 -22.07
C GLY A 268 2.08 -16.17 -23.11
N ASP A 269 1.91 -15.27 -24.08
CA ASP A 269 2.95 -14.95 -25.07
C ASP A 269 3.90 -13.82 -24.62
N GLY A 270 3.68 -13.27 -23.42
CA GLY A 270 4.48 -12.19 -22.84
C GLY A 270 4.35 -10.81 -23.50
N LYS A 271 3.42 -10.62 -24.45
CA LYS A 271 3.25 -9.34 -25.14
C LYS A 271 2.47 -8.30 -24.34
N HIS A 272 1.79 -8.71 -23.27
CA HIS A 272 1.11 -7.81 -22.34
C HIS A 272 2.05 -6.73 -21.84
N ALA A 273 1.61 -5.48 -21.93
CA ALA A 273 2.39 -4.31 -21.52
C ALA A 273 1.72 -3.60 -20.36
N ARG A 274 2.55 -3.02 -19.49
CA ARG A 274 2.11 -2.20 -18.36
C ARG A 274 2.90 -0.92 -18.32
N LYS A 275 2.25 0.13 -17.81
CA LYS A 275 2.90 1.38 -17.47
C LYS A 275 3.46 1.30 -16.06
N TYR A 276 4.77 1.36 -15.92
CA TYR A 276 5.47 1.18 -14.66
C TYR A 276 5.85 2.51 -14.02
N LEU A 277 5.30 2.80 -12.84
CA LEU A 277 5.61 4.01 -12.08
C LEU A 277 6.58 3.68 -10.94
N TYR A 278 7.73 4.36 -10.87
CA TYR A 278 8.65 4.15 -9.76
C TYR A 278 8.03 4.58 -8.42
N ALA A 279 8.26 3.80 -7.36
CA ALA A 279 7.63 4.03 -6.06
C ALA A 279 7.95 5.41 -5.45
N GLY A 280 9.14 5.96 -5.71
CA GLY A 280 9.50 7.32 -5.32
C GLY A 280 8.62 8.38 -6.00
N ASP A 281 8.37 8.25 -7.30
CA ASP A 281 7.49 9.15 -8.06
C ASP A 281 6.02 9.00 -7.65
N ALA A 282 5.58 7.78 -7.36
CA ALA A 282 4.26 7.53 -6.80
C ALA A 282 4.10 8.22 -5.43
N CYS A 283 5.12 8.13 -4.56
CA CYS A 283 5.15 8.81 -3.28
C CYS A 283 5.04 10.34 -3.45
N ASP A 284 5.81 10.93 -4.39
CA ASP A 284 5.73 12.35 -4.73
C ASP A 284 4.34 12.75 -5.23
N ALA A 285 3.67 11.88 -5.99
CA ALA A 285 2.31 12.11 -6.46
C ALA A 285 1.31 12.12 -5.30
N PHE A 286 1.40 11.15 -4.39
CA PHE A 286 0.54 11.08 -3.21
C PHE A 286 0.71 12.32 -2.32
N ASP A 287 1.96 12.73 -2.06
CA ASP A 287 2.25 13.94 -1.28
C ASP A 287 1.73 15.21 -1.97
N THR A 288 1.89 15.30 -3.30
CA THR A 288 1.36 16.43 -4.09
C THR A 288 -0.17 16.51 -4.02
N ILE A 289 -0.87 15.38 -4.20
CA ILE A 289 -2.33 15.35 -4.16
C ILE A 289 -2.84 15.59 -2.74
N LEU A 290 -2.15 15.08 -1.72
CA LEU A 290 -2.50 15.33 -0.32
C LEU A 290 -2.49 16.84 0.01
N HIS A 291 -1.47 17.56 -0.46
CA HIS A 291 -1.28 18.97 -0.13
C HIS A 291 -2.04 19.93 -1.06
N LYS A 292 -2.17 19.59 -2.35
CA LYS A 292 -2.70 20.50 -3.38
C LYS A 292 -3.98 20.02 -4.05
N GLY A 293 -4.41 18.79 -3.76
CA GLY A 293 -5.62 18.21 -4.34
C GLY A 293 -6.89 18.90 -3.83
N THR A 294 -7.92 18.86 -4.66
CA THR A 294 -9.23 19.42 -4.36
C THR A 294 -10.15 18.33 -3.86
N MET A 295 -10.82 18.55 -2.73
CA MET A 295 -11.80 17.60 -2.18
C MET A 295 -12.94 17.32 -3.17
N GLY A 296 -13.42 16.08 -3.15
CA GLY A 296 -14.42 15.54 -4.07
C GLY A 296 -13.89 15.23 -5.46
N GLN A 297 -12.58 15.34 -5.70
CA GLN A 297 -11.96 15.04 -6.99
C GLN A 297 -11.26 13.68 -7.00
N VAL A 298 -11.17 13.14 -8.21
CA VAL A 298 -10.33 12.01 -8.55
C VAL A 298 -9.08 12.51 -9.27
N TYR A 299 -7.94 11.85 -9.07
CA TYR A 299 -6.67 12.12 -9.74
C TYR A 299 -6.04 10.84 -10.28
N ASN A 300 -5.66 10.84 -11.55
CA ASN A 300 -4.84 9.78 -12.14
C ASN A 300 -3.34 10.08 -11.93
N ILE A 301 -2.57 9.04 -11.59
CA ILE A 301 -1.09 9.08 -11.58
C ILE A 301 -0.58 8.22 -12.74
N PRO A 302 -0.18 8.83 -13.88
CA PRO A 302 0.31 8.09 -15.03
C PRO A 302 1.77 7.70 -14.86
N SER A 303 2.21 6.75 -15.68
CA SER A 303 3.63 6.57 -16.03
C SER A 303 3.87 6.72 -17.54
N ASN A 304 5.05 7.19 -17.87
CA ASN A 304 5.57 7.27 -19.24
C ASN A 304 6.25 5.97 -19.70
N ASP A 305 6.52 5.04 -18.78
CA ASP A 305 7.32 3.84 -19.03
C ASP A 305 6.43 2.63 -19.32
N GLU A 306 6.11 2.41 -20.59
CA GLU A 306 5.33 1.25 -21.04
C GLU A 306 6.27 0.10 -21.44
N ILE A 307 6.26 -0.97 -20.63
CA ILE A 307 7.19 -2.11 -20.78
C ILE A 307 6.38 -3.40 -20.91
N SER A 308 6.65 -4.17 -21.97
CA SER A 308 6.10 -5.52 -22.14
C SER A 308 6.80 -6.54 -21.24
N ASN A 309 6.11 -7.61 -20.89
CA ASN A 309 6.71 -8.68 -20.08
C ASN A 309 7.93 -9.32 -20.79
N LEU A 310 7.91 -9.43 -22.12
CA LEU A 310 9.07 -9.85 -22.92
C LEU A 310 10.25 -8.90 -22.78
N ASN A 311 10.03 -7.58 -22.93
CA ASN A 311 11.08 -6.59 -22.80
C ASN A 311 11.65 -6.55 -21.38
N LEU A 312 10.80 -6.75 -20.36
CA LEU A 312 11.22 -6.87 -18.98
C LEU A 312 12.12 -8.09 -18.77
N CYS A 313 11.75 -9.26 -19.30
CA CYS A 313 12.58 -10.46 -19.24
C CYS A 313 13.95 -10.21 -19.88
N SER A 314 13.99 -9.63 -21.09
CA SER A 314 15.25 -9.32 -21.78
C SER A 314 16.16 -8.45 -20.92
N GLN A 315 15.64 -7.35 -20.38
CA GLN A 315 16.41 -6.42 -19.55
C GLN A 315 16.92 -7.04 -18.25
N LEU A 316 16.15 -7.93 -17.62
CA LEU A 316 16.60 -8.69 -16.45
C LEU A 316 17.72 -9.67 -16.81
N LEU A 317 17.59 -10.40 -17.92
CA LEU A 317 18.65 -11.29 -18.40
C LEU A 317 19.94 -10.52 -18.70
N ASP A 318 19.83 -9.37 -19.38
CA ASP A 318 20.97 -8.48 -19.64
C ASP A 318 21.63 -8.01 -18.35
N TYR A 319 20.83 -7.58 -17.37
CA TYR A 319 21.35 -7.11 -16.08
C TYR A 319 22.11 -8.20 -15.32
N PHE A 320 21.61 -9.44 -15.34
CA PHE A 320 22.25 -10.60 -14.71
C PHE A 320 23.37 -11.23 -15.56
N GLY A 321 23.55 -10.79 -16.81
CA GLY A 321 24.55 -11.33 -17.73
C GLY A 321 24.19 -12.69 -18.36
N TYR A 322 22.90 -13.04 -18.39
CA TYR A 322 22.40 -14.21 -19.09
C TYR A 322 22.24 -13.94 -20.60
N PRO A 323 22.55 -14.90 -21.48
CA PRO A 323 22.42 -14.71 -22.92
C PRO A 323 20.94 -14.61 -23.33
N ASN A 324 20.62 -13.63 -24.18
CA ASN A 324 19.25 -13.42 -24.70
C ASN A 324 19.21 -12.92 -26.16
N SER A 325 20.36 -12.89 -26.86
CA SER A 325 20.48 -12.25 -28.17
C SER A 325 19.78 -13.01 -29.29
N THR A 326 19.53 -14.30 -29.09
CA THR A 326 18.74 -15.15 -29.98
C THR A 326 17.53 -15.73 -29.25
N SER A 327 16.49 -16.11 -30.00
CA SER A 327 15.32 -16.78 -29.41
C SER A 327 15.69 -18.06 -28.66
N SER A 328 16.69 -18.81 -29.15
CA SER A 328 17.15 -20.03 -28.49
C SER A 328 17.76 -19.72 -27.12
N GLU A 329 18.61 -18.71 -27.01
CA GLU A 329 19.22 -18.28 -25.74
C GLU A 329 18.17 -17.74 -24.77
N PHE A 330 17.23 -16.94 -25.26
CA PHE A 330 16.12 -16.43 -24.46
C PHE A 330 15.29 -17.57 -23.84
N TYR A 331 14.88 -18.57 -24.65
CA TYR A 331 14.09 -19.70 -24.16
C TYR A 331 14.88 -20.72 -23.32
N MET A 332 16.21 -20.61 -23.27
CA MET A 332 16.99 -21.31 -22.24
C MET A 332 16.79 -20.70 -20.86
N CYS A 333 16.47 -19.40 -20.78
CA CYS A 333 16.30 -18.68 -19.52
C CYS A 333 14.84 -18.41 -19.15
N VAL A 334 13.91 -18.53 -20.11
CA VAL A 334 12.50 -18.21 -19.95
C VAL A 334 11.64 -19.41 -20.30
N GLN A 335 10.72 -19.75 -19.41
CA GLN A 335 9.71 -20.79 -19.59
C GLN A 335 8.33 -20.12 -19.71
N HIS A 336 7.65 -20.38 -20.83
CA HIS A 336 6.25 -19.96 -21.00
C HIS A 336 5.31 -20.85 -20.19
N THR A 337 4.28 -20.23 -19.65
CA THR A 337 3.21 -20.86 -18.86
C THR A 337 1.86 -20.42 -19.41
N GLN A 338 0.76 -21.00 -18.94
CA GLN A 338 -0.57 -20.56 -19.40
C GLN A 338 -0.77 -19.06 -19.17
N ASP A 339 -1.58 -18.42 -20.00
CA ASP A 339 -1.95 -17.02 -19.75
C ASP A 339 -2.94 -16.94 -18.58
N ARG A 340 -2.96 -15.78 -17.95
CA ARG A 340 -3.91 -15.42 -16.93
C ARG A 340 -5.32 -15.25 -17.55
N PRO A 341 -6.38 -15.77 -16.93
CA PRO A 341 -7.75 -15.45 -17.33
C PRO A 341 -8.02 -13.94 -17.26
N PHE A 342 -8.61 -13.37 -18.31
CA PHE A 342 -8.99 -11.95 -18.37
C PHE A 342 -7.81 -11.01 -18.10
N ASN A 343 -6.67 -11.29 -18.73
CA ASN A 343 -5.49 -10.45 -18.65
C ASN A 343 -5.62 -9.28 -19.63
N ASP A 344 -6.03 -8.12 -19.11
CA ASP A 344 -6.13 -6.90 -19.93
C ASP A 344 -4.77 -6.60 -20.57
N ARG A 345 -4.76 -6.28 -21.87
CA ARG A 345 -3.50 -6.15 -22.61
C ARG A 345 -2.76 -4.87 -22.28
N ARG A 346 -3.50 -3.80 -22.01
CA ARG A 346 -2.98 -2.45 -21.81
C ARG A 346 -3.88 -1.63 -20.87
N TYR A 347 -3.23 -0.88 -19.99
CA TYR A 347 -3.84 0.16 -19.17
C TYR A 347 -3.19 1.50 -19.47
N ALA A 348 -3.99 2.52 -19.73
CA ALA A 348 -3.51 3.86 -20.02
C ALA A 348 -4.43 4.92 -19.41
N VAL A 349 -3.84 5.86 -18.68
CA VAL A 349 -4.55 6.96 -18.04
C VAL A 349 -3.93 8.29 -18.45
N ASP A 350 -4.77 9.32 -18.58
CA ASP A 350 -4.32 10.70 -18.72
C ASP A 350 -4.05 11.28 -17.31
N GLY A 351 -2.90 11.92 -17.13
CA GLY A 351 -2.51 12.58 -15.88
C GLY A 351 -2.42 14.10 -15.98
N SER A 352 -3.07 14.71 -16.97
CA SER A 352 -3.03 16.16 -17.20
C SER A 352 -3.53 16.93 -15.99
N LYS A 353 -4.51 16.39 -15.25
CA LYS A 353 -5.04 16.98 -14.01
C LYS A 353 -4.02 17.01 -12.87
N LEU A 354 -3.28 15.92 -12.66
CA LEU A 354 -2.22 15.88 -11.66
C LEU A 354 -1.06 16.80 -12.05
N LYS A 355 -0.72 16.88 -13.35
CA LYS A 355 0.29 17.79 -13.86
C LYS A 355 -0.02 19.27 -13.57
N GLN A 356 -1.30 19.66 -13.56
CA GLN A 356 -1.73 21.01 -13.16
C GLN A 356 -1.44 21.33 -11.68
N LEU A 357 -1.28 20.34 -10.81
CA LEU A 357 -0.83 20.52 -9.43
C LEU A 357 0.70 20.71 -9.31
N GLY A 358 1.42 20.60 -10.42
CA GLY A 358 2.86 20.73 -10.51
C GLY A 358 3.65 19.43 -10.32
N TRP A 359 2.97 18.27 -10.37
CA TRP A 359 3.65 16.98 -10.35
C TRP A 359 4.13 16.57 -11.74
N SER A 360 5.27 15.91 -11.79
CA SER A 360 5.81 15.24 -12.98
C SER A 360 6.65 14.04 -12.55
N GLN A 361 6.59 12.94 -13.31
CA GLN A 361 7.50 11.80 -13.13
C GLN A 361 8.96 12.24 -13.34
N LYS A 362 9.84 11.93 -12.38
CA LYS A 362 11.25 12.32 -12.38
C LYS A 362 12.19 11.15 -12.67
N THR A 363 11.88 9.96 -12.14
CA THR A 363 12.76 8.80 -12.26
C THR A 363 12.59 8.17 -13.63
N SER A 364 13.71 7.94 -14.32
CA SER A 364 13.71 7.17 -15.56
C SER A 364 13.48 5.68 -15.30
N TRP A 365 12.92 4.97 -16.28
CA TRP A 365 12.84 3.50 -16.22
C TRP A 365 14.18 2.85 -15.88
N GLU A 366 15.27 3.26 -16.52
CA GLU A 366 16.60 2.66 -16.33
C GLU A 366 17.09 2.80 -14.88
N GLU A 367 16.95 3.98 -14.30
CA GLU A 367 17.37 4.27 -12.91
C GLU A 367 16.53 3.50 -11.90
N GLY A 368 15.20 3.57 -12.04
CA GLY A 368 14.27 2.87 -11.15
C GLY A 368 14.44 1.35 -11.26
N PHE A 369 14.61 0.82 -12.46
CA PHE A 369 14.86 -0.61 -12.72
C PHE A 369 16.15 -1.07 -12.04
N LYS A 370 17.28 -0.40 -12.28
CA LYS A 370 18.57 -0.76 -11.67
C LYS A 370 18.53 -0.73 -10.14
N THR A 371 17.91 0.31 -9.58
CA THR A 371 17.76 0.47 -8.12
C THR A 371 16.91 -0.66 -7.53
N THR A 372 15.80 -0.97 -8.19
CA THR A 372 14.89 -2.05 -7.78
C THR A 372 15.61 -3.39 -7.81
N VAL A 373 16.19 -3.76 -8.95
CA VAL A 373 16.86 -5.06 -9.14
C VAL A 373 18.04 -5.21 -8.18
N GLY A 374 18.88 -4.19 -8.03
CA GLY A 374 20.00 -4.20 -7.08
C GLY A 374 19.55 -4.39 -5.63
N TRP A 375 18.42 -3.79 -5.24
CA TRP A 375 17.84 -3.98 -3.91
C TRP A 375 17.40 -5.44 -3.67
N TYR A 376 16.72 -6.08 -4.62
CA TYR A 376 16.32 -7.49 -4.47
C TYR A 376 17.49 -8.46 -4.45
N ILE A 377 18.54 -8.21 -5.23
CA ILE A 377 19.76 -9.05 -5.20
C ILE A 377 20.34 -9.07 -3.79
N LYS A 378 20.37 -7.92 -3.11
CA LYS A 378 21.00 -7.80 -1.78
C LYS A 378 20.08 -8.20 -0.63
N TYR A 379 18.79 -7.88 -0.72
CA TYR A 379 17.87 -7.97 0.43
C TYR A 379 16.64 -8.86 0.18
N GLY A 380 16.32 -9.17 -1.07
CA GLY A 380 15.05 -9.80 -1.45
C GLY A 380 14.85 -11.21 -0.86
N GLU A 381 15.93 -11.97 -0.71
CA GLU A 381 15.90 -13.35 -0.18
C GLU A 381 15.46 -13.47 1.28
N THR A 382 15.64 -12.42 2.08
CA THR A 382 15.49 -12.50 3.55
C THR A 382 14.51 -11.46 4.11
N TRP A 383 14.09 -10.48 3.31
CA TRP A 383 13.28 -9.35 3.79
C TRP A 383 11.88 -9.73 4.31
N TRP A 384 11.30 -10.82 3.77
CA TRP A 384 9.97 -11.33 4.14
C TRP A 384 10.01 -12.73 4.79
N GLY A 385 11.19 -13.22 5.18
CA GLY A 385 11.35 -14.59 5.66
C GLY A 385 11.27 -15.61 4.51
N ASP A 386 10.57 -16.73 4.72
CA ASP A 386 10.41 -17.76 3.69
C ASP A 386 9.45 -17.29 2.58
N ILE A 387 9.98 -17.25 1.36
CA ILE A 387 9.28 -16.82 0.16
C ILE A 387 9.28 -17.92 -0.92
N GLU A 388 9.66 -19.16 -0.60
CA GLU A 388 9.74 -20.23 -1.61
C GLU A 388 8.39 -20.49 -2.31
N GLY A 389 7.28 -20.33 -1.57
CA GLY A 389 5.92 -20.53 -2.07
C GLY A 389 5.49 -19.57 -3.19
N VAL A 390 6.14 -18.39 -3.36
CA VAL A 390 5.74 -17.39 -4.36
C VAL A 390 6.36 -17.63 -5.76
N PHE A 391 7.32 -18.54 -5.87
CA PHE A 391 8.10 -18.76 -7.11
C PHE A 391 7.47 -19.75 -8.10
N THR A 392 6.20 -20.10 -7.95
CA THR A 392 5.44 -20.86 -8.96
C THR A 392 4.78 -19.95 -9.98
N ALA A 393 4.33 -20.48 -11.12
CA ALA A 393 3.62 -19.66 -12.12
C ALA A 393 2.34 -19.00 -11.54
N PHE A 394 1.60 -19.73 -10.70
CA PHE A 394 0.37 -19.30 -10.06
C PHE A 394 0.43 -19.59 -8.54
N PRO A 395 0.87 -18.64 -7.71
CA PRO A 395 0.86 -18.83 -6.27
C PRO A 395 -0.59 -18.90 -5.76
N THR A 396 -0.84 -19.72 -4.73
CA THR A 396 -2.15 -19.83 -4.07
C THR A 396 -2.01 -19.52 -2.59
N ILE A 397 -3.01 -18.91 -1.95
CA ILE A 397 -3.01 -18.71 -0.49
C ILE A 397 -3.85 -19.82 0.15
N THR A 398 -3.26 -20.54 1.10
CA THR A 398 -3.97 -21.49 1.97
C THR A 398 -3.75 -21.06 3.42
N GLU A 399 -4.84 -20.81 4.17
CA GLU A 399 -4.79 -20.46 5.61
C GLU A 399 -3.97 -19.20 5.97
N GLY A 400 -3.75 -18.28 5.03
CA GLY A 400 -2.98 -17.04 5.25
C GLY A 400 -1.53 -17.11 4.81
N ASP A 401 -1.03 -18.30 4.46
CA ASP A 401 0.30 -18.52 3.89
C ASP A 401 0.24 -18.78 2.38
N VAL A 402 1.25 -18.32 1.64
CA VAL A 402 1.39 -18.65 0.22
C VAL A 402 1.87 -20.10 0.08
N SER A 403 1.03 -20.93 -0.52
CA SER A 403 1.26 -22.36 -0.76
C SER A 403 1.23 -22.69 -2.27
N THR A 404 1.78 -23.84 -2.63
CA THR A 404 1.81 -24.33 -4.01
C THR A 404 0.82 -25.49 -4.19
N VAL A 405 -0.03 -25.45 -5.22
CA VAL A 405 -0.72 -26.68 -5.69
C VAL A 405 0.35 -27.62 -6.26
N GLU A 406 0.30 -28.92 -5.95
CA GLU A 406 1.29 -29.96 -6.33
C GLU A 406 1.37 -30.27 -7.84
N ASN A 407 1.30 -29.27 -8.72
CA ASN A 407 1.58 -29.46 -10.15
C ASN A 407 3.06 -29.19 -10.43
N VAL A 408 3.81 -30.28 -10.62
CA VAL A 408 5.25 -30.29 -10.94
C VAL A 408 5.60 -29.44 -12.19
N TYR A 409 4.64 -29.17 -13.07
CA TYR A 409 4.80 -28.37 -14.29
C TYR A 409 4.85 -26.85 -14.08
N GLU A 410 4.65 -26.36 -12.85
CA GLU A 410 4.53 -24.93 -12.54
C GLU A 410 5.71 -24.38 -11.72
N ARG A 411 6.73 -25.19 -11.47
CA ARG A 411 7.97 -24.78 -10.79
C ARG A 411 9.06 -24.41 -11.81
N PRO A 412 9.92 -23.44 -11.48
CA PRO A 412 10.94 -22.97 -12.40
C PRO A 412 12.09 -23.99 -12.50
N GLU A 413 12.49 -24.30 -13.73
CA GLU A 413 13.67 -25.14 -13.97
C GLU A 413 14.96 -24.40 -13.56
N ARG A 414 15.98 -25.13 -13.10
CA ARG A 414 17.30 -24.54 -12.85
C ARG A 414 18.00 -24.18 -14.16
N LEU A 415 18.63 -23.02 -14.18
CA LEU A 415 19.62 -22.66 -15.18
C LEU A 415 20.88 -23.51 -14.93
N GLY A 416 21.57 -23.91 -16.00
CA GLY A 416 22.90 -24.51 -15.87
C GLY A 416 23.86 -23.55 -15.17
N SER A 417 24.93 -24.07 -14.56
CA SER A 417 25.90 -23.24 -13.82
C SER A 417 26.49 -22.14 -14.70
N ILE A 418 26.15 -20.88 -14.40
CA ILE A 418 26.74 -19.69 -15.02
C ILE A 418 27.35 -18.85 -13.89
N ASP A 419 28.59 -18.41 -14.09
CA ASP A 419 29.40 -17.72 -13.09
C ASP A 419 28.91 -16.26 -12.91
N ILE A 420 28.08 -16.02 -11.91
CA ILE A 420 27.42 -14.73 -11.59
C ILE A 420 28.32 -13.69 -10.89
N GLY A 421 29.65 -13.85 -10.95
CA GLY A 421 30.64 -13.09 -10.18
C GLY A 421 30.80 -11.58 -10.47
N ARG A 422 29.79 -10.86 -10.99
CA ARG A 422 29.93 -9.45 -11.43
C ARG A 422 28.97 -8.41 -10.85
N LEU A 423 28.06 -8.73 -9.95
CA LEU A 423 26.97 -7.81 -9.56
C LEU A 423 27.24 -6.87 -8.36
N ASN A 424 28.42 -6.89 -7.73
CA ASN A 424 28.69 -6.12 -6.50
C ASN A 424 29.03 -4.62 -6.67
N GLY A 425 28.67 -3.97 -7.79
CA GLY A 425 29.22 -2.66 -8.16
C GLY A 425 28.27 -1.51 -8.45
N VAL A 426 26.94 -1.66 -8.38
CA VAL A 426 26.01 -0.63 -8.90
C VAL A 426 24.85 -0.37 -7.94
N ILE A 427 25.10 0.41 -6.88
CA ILE A 427 24.05 1.06 -6.08
C ILE A 427 24.50 2.51 -5.86
N PRO A 428 23.66 3.53 -6.13
CA PRO A 428 23.93 4.90 -5.69
C PRO A 428 23.99 4.94 -4.15
N GLU A 429 25.05 5.49 -3.57
CA GLU A 429 25.10 5.75 -2.13
C GLU A 429 24.07 6.85 -1.77
N GLU A 430 22.87 6.47 -1.32
CA GLU A 430 21.96 7.36 -0.60
C GLU A 430 22.28 7.34 0.90
N PRO A 431 22.06 8.47 1.62
CA PRO A 431 22.47 8.61 3.02
C PRO A 431 21.85 7.55 3.92
N ARG A 432 22.66 7.08 4.87
CA ARG A 432 22.31 6.00 5.80
C ARG A 432 21.54 6.57 7.00
N ALA A 433 20.79 5.73 7.69
CA ALA A 433 19.97 6.12 8.83
C ALA A 433 20.76 6.77 10.00
N GLU A 434 22.08 6.58 10.07
CA GLU A 434 22.93 7.12 11.15
C GLU A 434 23.31 8.60 11.00
N ASP A 435 23.12 9.22 9.83
CA ASP A 435 23.55 10.62 9.58
C ASP A 435 22.53 11.67 10.05
N ALA A 436 21.49 11.26 10.80
CA ALA A 436 20.35 12.11 11.15
C ALA A 436 20.14 12.31 12.65
N SER A 437 21.20 12.56 13.45
CA SER A 437 21.05 13.28 14.73
C SER A 437 22.40 13.49 15.42
N ASP A 438 22.94 14.70 15.36
CA ASP A 438 23.94 15.15 16.33
C ASP A 438 23.66 16.62 16.68
N THR A 439 22.77 16.83 17.64
CA THR A 439 22.72 18.10 18.40
C THR A 439 22.49 17.78 19.89
N PRO A 440 23.39 18.20 20.79
CA PRO A 440 23.21 17.98 22.23
C PRO A 440 22.29 19.07 22.81
N VAL A 441 21.15 18.67 23.38
CA VAL A 441 20.27 19.59 24.13
C VAL A 441 20.54 19.43 25.62
N HIS A 442 21.25 20.41 26.18
CA HIS A 442 21.36 20.61 27.63
C HIS A 442 20.17 21.44 28.14
N GLU A 443 19.52 20.90 29.18
CA GLU A 443 18.85 21.54 30.32
C GLU A 443 18.29 22.98 30.19
N ALA A 444 16.97 23.11 30.32
CA ALA A 444 16.34 24.00 31.32
C ALA A 444 14.83 23.70 31.42
N ILE A 445 14.41 23.17 32.57
CA ILE A 445 13.02 23.00 32.99
C ILE A 445 12.75 24.04 34.06
N GLU A 446 11.85 25.00 33.84
CA GLU A 446 11.09 25.69 34.89
C GLU A 446 9.68 26.08 34.38
N ASP A 447 8.69 25.28 34.82
CA ASP A 447 7.52 25.69 35.61
C ASP A 447 6.61 26.87 35.16
N ILE A 448 5.29 26.58 34.97
CA ILE A 448 4.13 27.19 35.68
C ILE A 448 2.78 27.07 34.90
N THR A 449 1.94 26.17 35.45
CA THR A 449 0.47 26.13 35.66
C THR A 449 -0.62 26.38 34.57
N PRO A 450 -1.76 25.65 34.65
CA PRO A 450 -2.87 25.70 33.69
C PRO A 450 -4.03 26.63 34.08
N MET A 451 -4.79 27.11 33.09
CA MET A 451 -6.09 27.77 33.29
C MET A 451 -7.14 27.33 32.27
N PRO A 452 -8.45 27.48 32.58
CA PRO A 452 -9.47 26.46 32.35
C PRO A 452 -10.31 26.61 31.08
N LEU A 453 -10.96 25.50 30.70
CA LEU A 453 -11.98 25.37 29.66
C LEU A 453 -13.30 26.06 30.04
N PRO A 454 -14.01 26.70 29.10
CA PRO A 454 -15.44 26.96 29.21
C PRO A 454 -16.30 25.90 28.50
N GLU A 455 -17.51 25.80 29.01
CA GLU A 455 -18.51 24.74 28.88
C GLU A 455 -19.21 24.63 27.52
N ALA A 456 -19.79 23.44 27.35
CA ALA A 456 -20.66 23.02 26.27
C ALA A 456 -21.98 23.82 26.18
N ALA A 457 -22.45 24.03 24.95
CA ALA A 457 -23.84 24.36 24.66
C ALA A 457 -24.44 23.27 23.76
N HIS A 458 -25.43 22.57 24.32
CA HIS A 458 -26.35 21.70 23.59
C HIS A 458 -27.11 22.47 22.52
N ASN A 459 -27.29 21.87 21.34
CA ASN A 459 -28.53 22.08 20.59
C ASN A 459 -28.92 20.83 19.78
N THR A 460 -30.07 20.30 20.14
CA THR A 460 -30.82 19.22 19.49
C THR A 460 -31.68 19.76 18.35
N GLN A 461 -31.63 19.10 17.19
CA GLN A 461 -32.65 19.02 16.11
C GLN A 461 -32.04 18.07 15.07
N GLY A 462 -32.54 16.88 14.71
CA GLY A 462 -33.90 16.36 14.70
C GLY A 462 -34.53 16.64 13.34
N PHE A 463 -34.25 15.84 12.29
CA PHE A 463 -35.19 15.59 11.20
C PHE A 463 -34.87 14.27 10.47
N ALA A 464 -35.92 13.47 10.35
CA ALA A 464 -36.02 12.27 9.55
C ALA A 464 -36.33 12.63 8.09
N LEU A 465 -35.74 11.89 7.15
CA LEU A 465 -36.39 11.22 6.02
C LEU A 465 -35.40 10.26 5.36
#